data_AF-A0A7C1BHS7-F1
#
_entry.id   AF-A0A7C1BHS7-F1
#
_cell.length_a   1.000
_cell.length_b   1.000
_cell.length_c   1.000
_cell.angle_alpha   90.00
_cell.angle_beta   90.00
_cell.angle_gamma   90.00
#
_symmetry.space_group_name_H-M   'P 1'
#
loop_
_entity.id
_entity.type
_entity.pdbx_description
1 polymer ?
#
loop_
_entity_poly.entity_id
_entity_poly.type
_entity_poly.pdbx_seq_one_letter_code
_entity_poly.pdbx_strand_id
1 'polypeptide(L)' 'MVRVKNPEEIRKFVMETKPEQRRIFSIVAHIDHGKTTATDYLLRRAGLMSEEAAGQLLLTD' A
#
# COMPACT_ATOMS: atom_id res chain seq x y z
N MET A 1 -11.00 6.44 7.62
CA MET A 1 -11.05 6.33 6.14
C MET A 1 -9.74 6.84 5.59
N VAL A 2 -8.99 5.99 4.87
CA VAL A 2 -7.66 6.35 4.33
C VAL A 2 -7.81 7.48 3.33
N ARG A 3 -7.04 8.56 3.51
CA ARG A 3 -6.96 9.64 2.53
C ARG A 3 -5.89 9.29 1.50
N VAL A 4 -6.32 8.90 0.31
CA VAL A 4 -5.42 8.63 -0.82
C VAL A 4 -5.01 9.96 -1.44
N LYS A 5 -3.70 10.22 -1.50
CA LYS A 5 -3.16 11.39 -2.23
C LYS A 5 -3.27 11.14 -3.73
N ASN A 6 -3.69 12.16 -4.48
CA ASN A 6 -3.71 12.16 -5.95
C ASN A 6 -4.45 10.96 -6.60
N PRO A 7 -5.74 10.73 -6.28
CA PRO A 7 -6.47 9.55 -6.75
C PRO A 7 -6.55 9.42 -8.28
N GLU A 8 -6.69 10.54 -9.00
CA GLU A 8 -6.76 10.53 -10.47
C GLU A 8 -5.43 10.13 -11.13
N GLU A 9 -4.31 10.56 -10.56
CA GLU A 9 -2.97 10.22 -11.05
C GLU A 9 -2.68 8.72 -10.86
N ILE A 10 -3.01 8.18 -9.69
CA ILE A 10 -2.89 6.75 -9.39
C ILE A 10 -3.76 5.94 -10.37
N ARG A 11 -5.01 6.38 -10.58
CA ARG A 11 -5.92 5.71 -11.53
C ARG A 11 -5.34 5.69 -12.93
N LYS A 12 -4.83 6.82 -13.42
CA LYS A 12 -4.17 6.91 -14.73
C LYS A 12 -2.99 5.95 -14.82
N PHE A 13 -2.11 5.95 -13.82
CA PHE A 13 -0.94 5.07 -13.76
C PHE A 13 -1.35 3.58 -13.82
N VAL A 14 -2.36 3.17 -13.05
CA VAL A 14 -2.86 1.78 -13.04
C VAL A 14 -3.44 1.38 -14.40
N MET A 15 -4.17 2.28 -15.07
CA MET A 15 -4.79 1.99 -16.36
C MET A 15 -3.77 1.95 -17.50
N GLU A 16 -2.78 2.83 -17.51
CA GLU A 16 -1.78 2.96 -18.58
C GLU A 16 -0.57 2.03 -18.43
N THR A 17 -0.30 1.52 -17.23
CA THR A 17 0.80 0.57 -17.00
C THR A 17 0.56 -0.72 -17.78
N LYS A 18 1.54 -1.14 -18.60
CA LYS A 18 1.42 -2.36 -19.39
C LYS A 18 1.22 -3.59 -18.49
N PRO A 19 0.36 -4.56 -18.85
CA PRO A 19 0.08 -5.72 -18.02
C PRO A 19 1.33 -6.48 -17.54
N GLU A 20 2.37 -6.57 -18.38
CA GLU A 20 3.62 -7.29 -18.09
C GLU A 20 4.46 -6.62 -16.99
N GLN A 21 4.19 -5.35 -16.70
CA GLN A 21 4.85 -4.57 -15.65
C GLN A 21 4.06 -4.57 -14.35
N ARG A 22 2.81 -5.05 -14.34
CA ARG A 22 1.98 -5.12 -13.14
C ARG A 22 2.43 -6.31 -12.29
N ARG A 23 2.50 -6.11 -10.96
CA ARG A 23 2.78 -7.15 -9.99
C ARG A 23 1.67 -7.14 -8.95
N ILE A 24 0.78 -8.12 -9.05
CA ILE A 24 -0.32 -8.33 -8.10
C ILE A 24 0.11 -9.48 -7.20
N PHE A 25 0.27 -9.22 -5.91
CA PHE A 25 0.73 -10.19 -4.92
C PHE A 25 0.08 -9.92 -3.57
N SER A 26 0.19 -10.89 -2.67
CA SER A 26 -0.25 -10.78 -1.28
C SER A 26 0.90 -11.04 -0.31
N ILE A 27 0.77 -10.48 0.90
CA ILE A 27 1.69 -10.74 2.02
C ILE A 27 0.92 -11.59 3.03
N VAL A 28 1.43 -12.79 3.30
CA VAL A 28 0.83 -13.74 4.25
C VAL A 28 1.87 -14.13 5.29
N ALA A 29 1.48 -14.13 6.55
CA ALA A 29 2.28 -14.58 7.68
C ALA A 29 1.38 -14.95 8.86
N HIS A 30 1.93 -15.62 9.86
CA HIS A 30 1.22 -15.96 11.10
C HIS A 30 0.88 -14.70 11.93
N ILE A 31 0.05 -14.84 12.97
CA ILE A 31 -0.24 -13.75 13.90
C ILE A 31 1.07 -13.21 14.50
N ASP A 32 1.14 -11.90 14.73
CA ASP A 32 2.30 -11.21 15.29
C ASP A 32 3.61 -11.27 14.49
N HIS A 33 3.57 -11.74 13.23
CA HIS A 33 4.74 -11.74 12.33
C HIS A 33 4.92 -10.44 11.52
N GLY A 34 4.26 -9.35 11.91
CA GLY A 34 4.48 -8.03 11.31
C GLY A 34 3.96 -7.84 9.89
N LYS A 35 2.89 -8.55 9.46
CA LYS A 35 2.24 -8.35 8.14
C LYS A 35 1.85 -6.89 7.90
N THR A 36 1.21 -6.28 8.89
CA THR A 36 0.75 -4.89 8.83
C THR A 36 1.95 -3.95 8.77
N THR A 37 2.96 -4.14 9.63
CA THR A 37 4.20 -3.34 9.63
C THR A 37 4.91 -3.39 8.27
N ALA A 38 5.01 -4.58 7.67
CA ALA A 38 5.62 -4.74 6.36
C ALA A 38 4.84 -4.02 5.25
N THR A 39 3.50 -4.10 5.28
CA THR A 39 2.63 -3.46 4.29
C THR A 39 2.67 -1.94 4.41
N ASP A 40 2.59 -1.41 5.63
CA ASP A 40 2.68 0.03 5.90
C ASP A 40 4.04 0.61 5.45
N TYR A 41 5.13 -0.13 5.68
CA TYR A 41 6.46 0.27 5.21
C TYR A 41 6.52 0.42 3.68
N LEU A 42 5.94 -0.54 2.93
CA LEU A 42 5.90 -0.49 1.47
C LEU A 42 5.06 0.68 0.97
N LEU A 43 3.88 0.90 1.57
CA LEU A 43 2.98 1.99 1.19
C LEU A 43 3.62 3.37 1.49
N ARG A 44 4.32 3.51 2.62
CA ARG A 44 5.06 4.73 2.96
C ARG A 44 6.21 4.97 1.99
N ARG A 45 7.00 3.94 1.67
CA ARG A 45 8.10 4.04 0.69
C ARG A 45 7.61 4.35 -0.73
N ALA A 46 6.40 3.92 -1.08
CA ALA A 46 5.75 4.26 -2.33
C ALA A 46 5.11 5.67 -2.32
N GLY A 47 5.14 6.39 -1.20
CA GLY A 47 4.52 7.71 -1.06
C GLY A 47 2.99 7.69 -0.97
N LEU A 48 2.40 6.50 -0.77
CA LEU A 48 0.94 6.29 -0.72
C LEU A 48 0.36 6.43 0.69
N MET A 49 1.22 6.54 1.71
CA MET A 49 0.85 6.66 3.12
C MET A 49 1.72 7.74 3.81
N SER A 50 1.14 8.51 4.74
CA SER A 50 1.90 9.47 5.56
C SER A 50 2.64 8.77 6.70
N GLU A 51 3.68 9.38 7.25
CA GLU A 51 4.46 8.77 8.34
C GLU A 51 3.63 8.59 9.60
N GLU A 52 2.70 9.51 9.87
CA GLU A 52 1.81 9.45 11.03
C GLU A 52 0.79 8.31 10.92
N ALA A 53 0.45 7.89 9.70
CA ALA A 53 -0.48 6.80 9.45
C ALA A 53 0.18 5.41 9.53
N ALA A 54 1.51 5.34 9.37
CA ALA A 54 2.25 4.08 9.34
C ALA A 54 2.28 3.43 10.74
N GLY A 55 1.85 2.17 10.83
CA GLY A 55 1.85 1.38 12.07
C GLY A 55 0.76 1.73 13.08
N GLN A 56 -0.03 2.81 12.86
CA GLN A 56 -1.15 3.19 13.75
C GLN A 56 -2.51 2.73 13.24
N LEU A 57 -2.71 2.74 11.92
CA LEU A 57 -4.04 2.62 11.34
C LEU A 57 -4.47 1.18 11.02
N LEU A 58 -3.63 0.17 11.29
CA LEU A 58 -3.93 -1.26 11.02
C LEU A 58 -4.69 -1.43 9.70
N LEU A 59 -4.23 -0.79 8.61
CA LEU A 59 -5.07 -0.62 7.40
C LEU A 59 -5.41 -1.91 6.67
N THR A 60 -4.77 -3.01 7.08
CA THR A 60 -4.97 -4.35 6.58
C THR A 60 -5.72 -5.26 7.56
N ASP A 61 -6.11 -4.77 8.74
CA ASP A 61 -6.83 -5.50 9.80
C ASP A 61 -8.25 -4.95 9.99
#